data_AF-A0AB33K238-F1
#
_entry.id   AF-A0AB33K238-F1
#
_cell.length_a   1.000
_cell.length_b   1.000
_cell.length_c   1.000
_cell.angle_alpha   90.00
_cell.angle_beta   90.00
_cell.angle_gamma   90.00
#
_symmetry.space_group_name_H-M   'P 1'
#
loop_
_entity.id
_entity.type
_entity.pdbx_description
1 polymer ?
#
loop_
_entity_poly.entity_id
_entity_poly.type
_entity_poly.pdbx_seq_one_letter_code
_entity_poly.pdbx_strand_id
1 'polypeptide(L)' 'MAVVERGSFAIAHCTCGWSAPARRSRDLSRRDAEAHGSEDGGPETPDAGNRA' A
#
# COMPACT_ATOMS: atom_id res chain seq x y z
N MET A 1 -4.49 1.25 10.48
CA MET A 1 -4.42 1.35 9.01
C MET A 1 -4.34 2.81 8.62
N ALA A 2 -3.31 3.22 7.88
CA ALA A 2 -3.14 4.61 7.48
C ALA A 2 -2.69 4.70 6.02
N VAL A 3 -3.18 5.71 5.29
CA VAL A 3 -2.71 6.01 3.93
C VAL A 3 -1.77 7.20 4.02
N VAL A 4 -0.57 7.05 3.49
CA VAL A 4 0.48 8.06 3.41
C VAL A 4 0.57 8.60 1.99
N GLU A 5 0.64 9.92 1.88
CA GLU A 5 0.61 10.65 0.62
C GLU A 5 2.02 11.15 0.30
N ARG A 6 2.62 10.69 -0.81
CA ARG A 6 3.88 11.18 -1.36
C ARG A 6 3.63 11.93 -2.66
N GLY A 7 3.28 13.20 -2.54
CA GLY A 7 2.97 14.07 -3.68
C GLY A 7 1.65 13.67 -4.34
N SER A 8 1.71 13.22 -5.60
CA SER A 8 0.55 12.73 -6.36
C SER A 8 0.24 11.24 -6.15
N PHE A 9 0.97 10.57 -5.26
CA PHE A 9 0.81 9.15 -4.98
C PHE A 9 0.33 8.92 -3.55
N ALA A 10 -0.59 7.97 -3.39
CA ALA A 10 -1.15 7.48 -2.15
C ALA A 10 -0.67 6.04 -1.91
N ILE A 11 -0.11 5.78 -0.74
CA ILE A 11 0.44 4.48 -0.34
C ILE A 11 -0.29 4.05 0.94
N ALA A 12 -0.95 2.90 0.93
CA ALA A 12 -1.51 2.34 2.15
C ALA A 12 -0.43 1.61 2.96
N HIS A 13 -0.42 1.84 4.27
CA HIS A 13 0.45 1.16 5.22
C HIS A 13 -0.37 0.61 6.38
N CYS A 14 -0.12 -0.66 6.70
CA CYS A 14 -0.70 -1.32 7.85
C CYS A 14 0.30 -1.35 9.01
N THR A 15 -0.21 -1.28 10.24
CA THR A 15 0.62 -1.35 11.44
C THR A 15 1.31 -2.71 11.62
N CYS A 16 0.96 -3.73 10.83
CA CYS A 16 1.67 -5.01 10.74
C CYS A 16 2.97 -4.93 9.93
N GLY A 17 3.25 -3.82 9.24
CA GLY A 17 4.43 -3.61 8.40
C GLY A 17 4.19 -3.78 6.90
N TRP A 18 2.98 -4.13 6.47
CA TRP A 18 2.63 -4.23 5.06
C TRP A 18 2.44 -2.85 4.42
N SER A 19 2.94 -2.69 3.20
CA SER A 19 2.78 -1.47 2.39
C SER A 19 2.26 -1.81 0.99
N ALA A 20 1.18 -1.14 0.60
CA ALA A 20 0.60 -1.23 -0.72
C ALA A 20 1.51 -0.58 -1.79
N PRO A 21 1.37 -0.96 -3.07
CA PRO A 21 2.02 -0.26 -4.17
C PRO A 21 1.57 1.21 -4.25
N ALA A 22 2.46 2.10 -4.73
CA ALA A 22 2.13 3.50 -4.93
C ALA A 22 1.05 3.67 -6.02
N ARG A 23 -0.16 4.10 -5.63
CA ARG A 23 -1.25 4.38 -6.57
C ARG A 23 -1.53 5.88 -6.61
N ARG A 24 -1.89 6.40 -7.79
CA ARG A 24 -2.35 7.80 -7.94
C ARG A 24 -3.73 8.06 -7.33
N SER A 25 -4.54 7.00 -7.20
CA SER A 25 -5.94 7.11 -6.79
C SER A 25 -6.04 6.83 -5.29
N ARG A 26 -6.35 7.86 -4.51
CA ARG A 26 -6.52 7.75 -3.04
C ARG A 26 -7.56 6.71 -2.65
N ASP A 27 -8.67 6.67 -3.38
CA ASP A 27 -9.76 5.73 -3.13
C ASP A 27 -9.34 4.28 -3.39
N LEU A 28 -8.42 4.06 -4.34
CA LEU A 28 -7.87 2.75 -4.60
C LEU A 28 -6.92 2.34 -3.47
N SER A 29 -6.05 3.24 -3.01
CA SER A 29 -5.16 2.96 -1.88
C SER A 29 -5.94 2.69 -0.58
N ARG A 30 -7.04 3.40 -0.34
CA ARG A 30 -7.93 3.10 0.81
C ARG A 30 -8.52 1.70 0.71
N ARG A 31 -9.08 1.34 -0.45
CA ARG A 31 -9.63 0.00 -0.67
C ARG A 31 -8.58 -1.11 -0.52
N ASP A 32 -7.36 -0.87 -0.96
CA ASP A 32 -6.24 -1.81 -0.81
C ASP A 32 -5.92 -2.04 0.67
N ALA A 33 -5.89 -0.96 1.45
CA ALA A 33 -5.78 -1.03 2.89
C ALA A 33 -6.95 -1.85 3.49
N GLU A 34 -8.19 -1.46 3.20
CA GLU A 34 -9.40 -2.12 3.71
C GLU A 34 -9.44 -3.61 3.35
N ALA A 35 -9.04 -3.97 2.13
CA ALA A 35 -8.90 -5.35 1.69
C ALA A 35 -7.82 -6.09 2.50
N HIS A 36 -6.65 -5.50 2.75
CA HIS A 36 -5.60 -6.09 3.58
C HIS A 36 -6.00 -6.23 5.06
N GLY A 37 -6.85 -5.33 5.58
CA GLY A 37 -7.39 -5.47 6.93
C GLY A 37 -8.51 -6.50 7.05
N SER A 38 -9.14 -6.87 5.93
CA SER A 38 -10.28 -7.79 5.88
C SER A 38 -9.88 -9.20 5.47
N GLU A 39 -8.91 -9.31 4.56
CA GLU A 39 -8.35 -10.55 4.05
C GLU A 39 -6.95 -10.68 4.66
N ASP A 40 -6.60 -11.85 5.21
CA ASP A 40 -5.23 -12.23 5.65
C ASP A 40 -4.29 -12.37 4.42
N GLY A 41 -4.36 -11.40 3.51
CA GLY A 41 -3.71 -11.36 2.22
C GLY A 41 -2.24 -11.08 2.41
N GLY A 42 -1.50 -12.17 2.57
CA GLY A 42 -0.05 -12.20 2.71
C GLY A 42 0.68 -11.45 1.58
N PRO A 43 1.90 -10.98 1.85
CA PRO A 43 2.58 -9.99 1.02
C PRO A 43 3.16 -10.64 -0.24
N GLU A 44 2.55 -10.44 -1.42
CA GLU A 44 3.26 -10.65 -2.68
C GLU A 44 4.22 -9.48 -2.96
N THR A 45 5.35 -9.55 -2.24
CA THR A 45 6.74 -9.18 -2.58
C THR A 45 7.07 -7.83 -3.25
N PRO A 46 8.24 -7.27 -2.88
CA PRO A 46 8.60 -5.88 -3.14
C PRO A 46 8.81 -5.61 -4.63
N ASP A 47 8.21 -4.51 -5.12
CA ASP A 47 8.69 -3.84 -6.32
C ASP A 47 10.18 -3.58 -6.12
N ALA A 48 10.98 -4.23 -6.97
CA ALA A 48 12.41 -4.10 -7.03
C ALA A 48 12.74 -2.64 -7.36
N GLY A 49 12.91 -1.83 -6.31
CA GLY A 49 13.60 -0.56 -6.38
C GLY A 49 14.93 -0.81 -7.08
N ASN A 50 15.05 -0.23 -8.27
CA ASN A 50 16.25 -0.18 -9.09
C ASN A 50 17.53 -0.11 -8.24
N ARG A 51 18.31 -1.20 -8.26
CA ARG A 51 19.74 -1.09 -8.00
C ARG A 51 20.35 -0.31 -9.17
N ALA A 52 20.97 0.82 -8.83
CA ALA A 52 22.03 1.59 -9.51
C ALA A 52 22.13 1.51 -11.04
#